data_AF-A0A1G7M0T9-F1
#
_entry.id   AF-A0A1G7M0T9-F1
#
_cell.length_a   1.000
_cell.length_b   1.000
_cell.length_c   1.000
_cell.angle_alpha   90.00
_cell.angle_beta   90.00
_cell.angle_gamma   90.00
#
_symmetry.space_group_name_H-M   'P 1'
#
loop_
_entity.id
_entity.type
_entity.pdbx_description
1 polymer ?
#
loop_
_entity_poly.entity_id
_entity_poly.type
_entity_poly.pdbx_seq_one_letter_code
_entity_poly.pdbx_strand_id
1 'polypeptide(L)'
;MVSPELGSLHRNLQKQYHDYLTNQDKQKRNFHITIQNKVEAFVAKSLQQELRSTFEPFCFTADGVHLWRYLGGPWEFVRTYRFYGSIVGE
;
A
#
# COMPACT_ATOMS: atom_id res chain seq x y z
N MET A 1 9.32 -8.84 -5.32
CA MET A 1 9.80 -8.98 -3.93
C MET A 1 9.07 -7.96 -3.07
N VAL A 2 8.73 -8.29 -1.82
CA VAL A 2 8.07 -7.36 -0.89
C VAL A 2 8.96 -7.27 0.35
N SER A 3 9.24 -6.05 0.82
CA SER A 3 10.05 -5.83 2.03
C SER A 3 9.35 -6.47 3.26
N PRO A 4 10.07 -7.26 4.08
CA PRO A 4 9.51 -7.84 5.30
C PRO A 4 9.11 -6.76 6.31
N GLU A 5 9.80 -5.61 6.33
CA GLU A 5 9.51 -4.46 7.17
C GLU A 5 8.12 -3.89 6.89
N LEU A 6 7.70 -3.83 5.61
CA LEU A 6 6.34 -3.41 5.23
C LEU A 6 5.27 -4.31 5.85
N GLY A 7 5.52 -5.62 5.86
CA GLY A 7 4.64 -6.61 6.50
C GLY A 7 4.56 -6.41 8.01
N SER A 8 5.68 -6.15 8.67
CA SER A 8 5.75 -5.86 10.10
C SER A 8 5.04 -4.56 10.47
N LEU A 9 5.26 -3.49 9.70
CA LEU A 9 4.57 -2.21 9.86
C LEU A 9 3.04 -2.36 9.76
N HIS A 10 2.56 -3.05 8.72
CA HIS A 10 1.12 -3.28 8.55
C HIS A 10 0.51 -4.07 9.71
N ARG A 11 1.18 -5.13 10.19
CA ARG A 11 0.71 -5.90 11.34
C ARG A 11 0.66 -5.08 12.63
N ASN A 12 1.64 -4.20 12.84
CA ASN A 12 1.66 -3.32 14.01
C ASN A 12 0.50 -2.32 13.97
N LEU A 13 0.24 -1.72 12.80
CA LEU A 13 -0.94 -0.88 12.60
C LEU A 13 -2.24 -1.66 12.84
N GLN A 14 -2.34 -2.89 12.31
CA GLN A 14 -3.52 -3.73 12.52
C GLN A 14 -3.80 -4.01 14.01
N LYS A 15 -2.75 -4.30 14.78
CA LYS A 15 -2.87 -4.52 16.23
C LYS A 15 -3.31 -3.25 16.96
N GLN A 16 -2.69 -2.12 16.65
CA GLN A 16 -2.94 -0.86 17.36
C GLN A 16 -4.37 -0.33 17.12
N TYR A 17 -4.89 -0.51 15.92
CA TYR A 17 -6.22 -0.01 15.54
C TYR A 17 -7.30 -1.09 15.56
N HIS A 18 -7.01 -2.29 16.08
CA HIS A 18 -7.83 -3.49 15.94
C HIS A 18 -9.35 -3.27 16.10
N ASP A 19 -9.74 -2.49 17.11
CA ASP A 19 -11.15 -2.27 17.47
C ASP A 19 -11.87 -1.31 16.50
N TYR A 20 -11.13 -0.53 15.70
CA TYR A 20 -11.64 0.39 14.70
C TYR A 20 -11.64 -0.20 13.28
N LEU A 21 -11.02 -1.37 13.09
CA LEU A 21 -10.85 -1.97 11.77
C LEU A 21 -12.09 -2.72 11.29
N THR A 22 -12.40 -2.59 10.00
CA THR A 22 -13.39 -3.44 9.34
C THR A 22 -12.87 -4.87 9.20
N ASN A 23 -13.76 -5.82 8.88
CA ASN A 23 -13.35 -7.20 8.57
C ASN A 23 -12.36 -7.29 7.41
N GLN A 24 -12.44 -6.37 6.44
CA GLN A 24 -11.50 -6.31 5.32
C GLN A 24 -10.11 -5.86 5.78
N ASP A 25 -10.04 -4.85 6.64
CA ASP A 25 -8.78 -4.30 7.14
C ASP A 25 -8.02 -5.29 8.04
N LYS A 26 -8.72 -6.23 8.67
CA LYS A 26 -8.13 -7.28 9.52
C LYS A 26 -7.47 -8.43 8.75
N GLN A 27 -7.72 -8.54 7.45
CA GLN A 27 -7.18 -9.65 6.64
C GLN A 27 -5.68 -9.50 6.40
N LYS A 28 -5.02 -10.62 6.10
CA LYS A 28 -3.63 -10.61 5.62
C LYS A 28 -3.57 -9.85 4.29
N ARG A 29 -2.60 -8.96 4.16
CA ARG A 29 -2.44 -8.12 2.96
C ARG A 29 -1.46 -8.75 1.96
N ASN A 30 -1.92 -8.89 0.72
CA ASN A 30 -1.04 -9.06 -0.45
C ASN A 30 -0.71 -7.65 -0.98
N PHE A 31 0.48 -7.15 -0.67
CA PHE A 31 0.87 -5.78 -1.04
C PHE A 31 0.97 -5.63 -2.55
N HIS A 32 0.23 -4.66 -3.08
CA HIS A 32 0.20 -4.33 -4.51
C HIS A 32 -0.16 -2.85 -4.67
N ILE A 33 0.17 -2.28 -5.83
CA ILE A 33 -0.29 -0.96 -6.25
C ILE A 33 -1.46 -1.17 -7.19
N THR A 34 -2.60 -0.57 -6.87
CA THR A 34 -3.79 -0.61 -7.72
C THR A 34 -3.58 0.31 -8.93
N ILE A 35 -3.70 -0.24 -10.14
CA ILE A 35 -3.58 0.54 -11.39
C ILE A 35 -4.96 1.06 -11.84
N GLN A 36 -6.01 0.24 -11.73
CA GLN A 36 -7.39 0.59 -12.05
C GLN A 36 -8.34 0.06 -10.98
N ASN A 37 -9.44 0.78 -10.75
CA ASN A 37 -10.51 0.38 -9.85
C ASN A 37 -11.86 0.69 -10.49
N LYS A 38 -12.86 -0.18 -10.26
CA LYS A 38 -14.24 -0.01 -10.75
C LYS A 38 -14.38 0.15 -12.28
N VAL A 39 -13.54 -0.54 -13.05
CA VAL A 39 -13.65 -0.59 -14.53
C VAL A 39 -14.27 -1.92 -14.97
N GLU A 40 -14.82 -1.92 -16.20
CA GLU A 40 -15.31 -3.15 -16.83
C GLU A 40 -14.20 -4.19 -16.98
N ALA A 41 -14.58 -5.48 -16.89
CA ALA A 41 -13.62 -6.58 -16.90
C ALA A 41 -12.77 -6.64 -18.17
N PHE A 42 -13.32 -6.28 -19.33
CA PHE A 42 -12.57 -6.26 -20.58
C PHE A 42 -11.49 -5.18 -20.57
N VAL A 43 -11.79 -3.99 -20.04
CA VAL A 43 -10.85 -2.86 -19.92
C VAL A 43 -9.66 -3.26 -19.05
N ALA A 44 -9.92 -3.86 -17.90
CA ALA A 44 -8.88 -4.33 -16.99
C ALA A 44 -7.96 -5.39 -17.65
N LYS A 45 -8.53 -6.35 -18.39
CA LYS A 45 -7.76 -7.39 -19.08
C LYS A 45 -6.90 -6.83 -20.21
N SER A 46 -7.45 -5.93 -21.02
CA SER A 46 -6.71 -5.26 -22.10
C SER A 46 -5.52 -4.48 -21.54
N LEU A 47 -5.72 -3.67 -20.50
CA LEU A 47 -4.61 -2.93 -19.88
C LEU A 47 -3.58 -3.88 -19.26
N GLN A 48 -4.02 -4.96 -18.60
CA GLN A 48 -3.10 -5.93 -18.03
C GLN A 48 -2.20 -6.57 -19.09
N GLN A 49 -2.76 -6.92 -20.26
CA GLN A 49 -2.00 -7.50 -21.36
C GLN A 49 -0.99 -6.51 -21.94
N GLU A 50 -1.40 -5.26 -22.13
CA GLU A 50 -0.54 -4.18 -22.58
C GLU A 50 0.64 -3.97 -21.63
N LEU A 51 0.35 -3.72 -20.35
CA LEU A 51 1.39 -3.47 -19.34
C LEU A 51 2.31 -4.68 -19.15
N ARG A 52 1.79 -5.90 -19.23
CA ARG A 52 2.63 -7.11 -19.10
C ARG A 52 3.70 -7.21 -20.19
N SER A 53 3.48 -6.61 -21.36
CA SER A 53 4.45 -6.65 -22.46
C SER A 53 5.59 -5.66 -22.31
N THR A 54 5.44 -4.63 -21.49
CA THR A 54 6.41 -3.53 -21.32
C THR A 54 6.89 -3.34 -19.88
N PHE A 55 6.25 -3.98 -18.90
CA PHE A 55 6.58 -3.78 -17.49
C PHE A 55 7.88 -4.47 -17.10
N GLU A 56 8.84 -3.64 -16.67
CA GLU A 56 10.07 -4.09 -16.05
C GLU A 56 9.99 -3.96 -14.52
N PRO A 57 10.24 -5.04 -13.75
CA PRO A 57 10.28 -4.97 -12.30
C PRO A 57 11.33 -3.98 -11.81
N PHE A 58 10.95 -3.14 -10.86
CA PHE A 58 11.87 -2.19 -10.25
C PHE A 58 11.76 -2.20 -8.73
N CYS A 59 12.82 -1.73 -8.09
CA CYS A 59 12.90 -1.51 -6.65
C CYS A 59 12.87 -0.02 -6.37
N PHE A 60 12.26 0.37 -5.25
CA PHE A 60 12.29 1.73 -4.74
C PHE A 60 12.36 1.70 -3.22
N THR A 61 12.82 2.80 -2.64
CA THR A 61 12.83 2.98 -1.18
C THR A 61 11.62 3.81 -0.80
N ALA A 62 10.83 3.32 0.16
CA ALA A 62 9.81 4.14 0.82
C ALA A 62 10.49 4.95 1.94
N ASP A 63 10.32 6.27 1.94
CA ASP A 63 10.93 7.18 2.92
C ASP A 63 9.99 7.54 4.08
N GLY A 64 8.77 7.01 4.07
CA GLY A 64 7.78 7.24 5.11
C GLY A 64 6.39 6.72 4.77
N VAL A 65 5.42 7.11 5.59
CA VAL A 65 3.99 6.85 5.42
C VAL A 65 3.24 8.17 5.37
N HIS A 66 2.30 8.29 4.44
CA HIS A 66 1.34 9.39 4.41
C HIS A 66 0.03 8.98 5.04
N LEU A 67 -0.46 9.78 5.99
CA LEU A 67 -1.80 9.66 6.54
C LEU A 67 -2.76 10.49 5.69
N TRP A 68 -3.81 9.82 5.22
CA TRP A 68 -4.87 10.42 4.46
C TRP A 68 -6.21 10.14 5.13
N ARG A 69 -7.12 11.11 5.05
CA ARG A 69 -8.51 10.97 5.48
C ARG A 69 -9.39 10.80 4.25
N TYR A 70 -10.15 9.70 4.21
CA TYR A 70 -11.13 9.47 3.15
C TYR A 70 -12.43 10.21 3.47
N LEU A 71 -12.88 11.07 2.56
CA LEU A 71 -14.05 11.93 2.72
C LEU A 71 -15.23 11.47 1.84
N GLY A 72 -15.36 10.15 1.61
CA GLY A 72 -16.43 9.59 0.79
C GLY A 72 -16.17 9.65 -0.72
N GLY A 73 -14.95 9.97 -1.15
CA GLY A 73 -14.54 10.05 -2.55
C GLY A 73 -13.23 10.82 -2.69
N PRO A 74 -13.19 12.09 -2.26
CA PRO A 74 -11.93 12.80 -2.13
C PRO A 74 -11.11 12.27 -0.94
N TRP A 75 -9.81 12.47 -1.04
CA TRP A 75 -8.86 12.18 0.03
C TRP A 75 -8.22 13.50 0.46
N GLU A 76 -8.24 13.75 1.78
CA GLU A 76 -7.53 14.86 2.39
C GLU A 76 -6.18 14.37 2.90
N PHE A 77 -5.10 15.01 2.46
CA PHE A 77 -3.78 14.76 3.03
C PHE A 77 -3.72 15.33 4.45
N VAL A 78 -3.32 14.50 5.42
CA VAL A 78 -3.25 14.92 6.83
C VAL A 78 -1.81 15.18 7.24
N ARG A 79 -0.91 14.21 7.01
CA ARG A 79 0.47 14.27 7.51
C ARG A 79 1.39 13.26 6.83
N THR A 80 2.67 13.60 6.73
CA THR A 80 3.75 12.65 6.44
C THR A 80 4.48 12.24 7.72
N TYR A 81 4.66 10.94 7.89
CA TYR A 81 5.53 10.33 8.90
C TYR A 81 6.75 9.77 8.17
N ARG A 82 7.87 10.50 8.19
CA ARG A 82 9.13 10.01 7.60
C ARG A 82 9.67 8.85 8.44
N PHE A 83 10.26 7.87 7.77
CA PHE A 83 11.11 6.90 8.43
C PHE A 83 12.45 7.57 8.72
N TYR A 84 12.79 7.65 10.00
CA TYR A 84 14.11 8.05 10.45
C TYR A 84 14.83 6.79 10.90
N GLY A 85 15.98 6.51 10.30
CA GLY A 85 16.80 5.39 10.74
C GLY A 85 17.26 5.62 12.18
N SER A 86 17.15 4.60 13.03
CA SER A 86 18.28 4.32 13.91
C SER A 86 19.22 3.48 13.06
N ILE A 87 20.42 3.99 12.77
CA ILE A 87 21.50 3.11 12.39
C ILE A 87 21.70 2.23 13.61
N VAL A 88 21.22 0.99 13.57
CA VAL A 88 21.71 -0.03 14.49
C VAL A 88 23.12 -0.30 14.00
N GLY A 89 24.08 0.37 14.62
CA GLY A 89 25.49 0.05 14.47
C GLY A 89 25.71 -1.38 14.95
N GLU A 90 26.59 -2.06 14.21
CA GLU A 90 27.24 -3.37 14.45
C GLU A 90 26.76 -4.25 15.61
#